data_AF-A0A445I3W7-F1
#
_entry.id   AF-A0A445I3W7-F1
#
_cell.length_a   1.000
_cell.length_b   1.000
_cell.length_c   1.000
_cell.angle_alpha   90.00
_cell.angle_beta   90.00
_cell.angle_gamma   90.00
#
_symmetry.space_group_name_H-M   'P 1'
#
loop_
_entity.id
_entity.type
_entity.pdbx_description
1 polymer ?
#
loop_
_entity_poly.entity_id
_entity_poly.type
_entity_poly.pdbx_seq_one_letter_code
_entity_poly.pdbx_strand_id
1 'polypeptide(L)'
;MKTIPGSKAEPEKLSGTAADHENRNRETVKMVYKALRDGDTEKLAKVVRVELEWWYHGPPHCQHMKKVLTGESTATQKAFKFRPRRIRAVGDRVMVEGWEGAGEYWVHVWRLKHGIIAQLREYFNTLITVVLRVLEDGDEARCWRSTDRVRVQGSLPDIVLSI
;
A
#
# COMPACT_ATOMS: atom_id res chain seq x y z
N MET A 1 -25.64 48.58 -33.18
CA MET A 1 -25.78 47.70 -32.00
C MET A 1 -24.63 46.70 -32.03
N LYS A 2 -23.70 46.75 -31.06
CA LYS A 2 -22.53 45.86 -31.01
C LYS A 2 -22.91 44.58 -30.24
N THR A 3 -22.80 43.41 -30.87
CA THR A 3 -22.96 42.10 -30.21
C THR A 3 -21.59 41.50 -29.95
N ILE A 4 -21.31 41.26 -28.67
CA ILE A 4 -20.14 40.52 -28.16
C ILE A 4 -20.48 39.02 -28.24
N PRO A 5 -19.66 38.15 -28.87
CA PRO A 5 -19.83 36.72 -28.72
C PRO A 5 -19.19 36.28 -27.40
N GLY A 6 -20.00 35.70 -26.52
CA GLY A 6 -19.55 35.11 -25.26
C GLY A 6 -18.55 33.99 -25.50
N SER A 7 -17.42 34.08 -24.79
CA SER A 7 -16.47 32.99 -24.61
C SER A 7 -17.19 31.81 -23.95
N LYS A 8 -17.39 30.74 -24.71
CA LYS A 8 -17.84 29.46 -24.20
C LYS A 8 -16.64 28.81 -23.51
N ALA A 9 -16.59 28.92 -22.19
CA ALA A 9 -15.65 28.15 -21.39
C ALA A 9 -15.96 26.66 -21.58
N GLU A 10 -15.05 25.92 -22.21
CA GLU A 10 -15.03 24.46 -22.17
C GLU A 10 -14.76 24.03 -20.72
N PRO A 11 -15.47 23.01 -20.21
CA PRO A 11 -15.10 22.43 -18.94
C PRO A 11 -13.83 21.61 -19.14
N GLU A 12 -12.74 22.01 -18.48
CA GLU A 12 -11.51 21.23 -18.38
C GLU A 12 -11.82 19.83 -17.83
N LYS A 13 -11.71 18.83 -18.70
CA LYS A 13 -11.96 17.43 -18.38
C LYS A 13 -10.73 16.83 -17.70
N LEU A 14 -10.47 17.23 -16.45
CA LEU A 14 -9.49 16.58 -15.58
C LEU A 14 -10.20 15.81 -14.46
N SER A 15 -10.71 14.63 -14.81
CA SER A 15 -11.18 13.66 -13.82
C SER A 15 -11.02 12.27 -14.41
N GLY A 16 -9.96 11.57 -14.01
CA GLY A 16 -9.77 10.16 -14.35
C GLY A 16 -10.81 9.31 -13.62
N THR A 17 -11.16 8.16 -14.18
CA THR A 17 -12.09 7.22 -13.54
C THR A 17 -11.47 6.67 -12.24
N ALA A 18 -12.29 6.16 -11.32
CA ALA A 18 -11.81 5.53 -10.08
C ALA A 18 -10.75 4.45 -10.36
N ALA A 19 -10.93 3.66 -11.43
CA ALA A 19 -9.96 2.66 -11.88
C ALA A 19 -8.61 3.28 -12.30
N ASP A 20 -8.61 4.48 -12.91
CA ASP A 20 -7.39 5.18 -13.25
C ASP A 20 -6.64 5.65 -12.00
N HIS A 21 -7.39 6.13 -10.99
CA HIS A 21 -6.82 6.50 -9.70
C HIS A 21 -6.20 5.29 -8.99
N GLU A 22 -6.90 4.16 -8.96
CA GLU A 22 -6.41 2.90 -8.40
C GLU A 22 -5.15 2.40 -9.12
N ASN A 23 -5.14 2.45 -10.45
CA ASN A 23 -3.97 2.07 -11.25
C ASN A 23 -2.77 2.97 -10.94
N ARG A 24 -2.95 4.29 -10.86
CA ARG A 24 -1.88 5.21 -10.45
C ARG A 24 -1.35 4.90 -9.05
N ASN A 25 -2.24 4.69 -8.08
CA ASN A 25 -1.86 4.33 -6.72
C ASN A 25 -1.06 3.02 -6.67
N ARG A 26 -1.49 2.03 -7.46
CA ARG A 26 -0.79 0.76 -7.62
C ARG A 26 0.63 0.95 -8.17
N GLU A 27 0.80 1.79 -9.18
CA GLU A 27 2.12 2.08 -9.76
C GLU A 27 3.03 2.84 -8.78
N THR A 28 2.49 3.79 -8.01
CA THR A 28 3.25 4.43 -6.91
C THR A 28 3.79 3.39 -5.92
N VAL A 29 2.95 2.45 -5.49
CA VAL A 29 3.38 1.41 -4.53
C VAL A 29 4.40 0.45 -5.15
N LYS A 30 4.27 0.09 -6.43
CA LYS A 30 5.32 -0.67 -7.14
C LYS A 30 6.64 0.09 -7.17
N MET A 31 6.60 1.41 -7.35
CA MET A 31 7.79 2.26 -7.32
C MET A 31 8.47 2.21 -5.95
N VAL A 32 7.71 2.22 -4.85
CA VAL A 32 8.25 2.04 -3.49
C VAL A 32 9.04 0.74 -3.38
N TYR A 33 8.45 -0.40 -3.74
CA TYR A 33 9.17 -1.69 -3.65
C TYR A 33 10.38 -1.78 -4.58
N LYS A 34 10.32 -1.17 -5.77
CA LYS A 34 11.48 -1.06 -6.65
C LYS A 34 12.60 -0.24 -6.01
N ALA A 35 12.27 0.92 -5.44
CA ALA A 35 13.22 1.79 -4.79
C ALA A 35 13.85 1.13 -3.55
N LEU A 36 13.07 0.43 -2.72
CA LEU A 36 13.58 -0.36 -1.59
C LEU A 36 14.60 -1.41 -2.04
N ARG A 37 14.31 -2.14 -3.12
CA ARG A 37 15.21 -3.17 -3.67
C ARG A 37 16.51 -2.55 -4.21
N ASP A 38 16.39 -1.40 -4.86
CA ASP A 38 17.50 -0.72 -5.52
C ASP A 38 18.29 0.20 -4.54
N GLY A 39 17.83 0.35 -3.29
CA GLY A 39 18.43 1.25 -2.29
C GLY A 39 18.23 2.74 -2.60
N ASP A 40 17.25 3.09 -3.43
CA ASP A 40 17.03 4.43 -3.96
C ASP A 40 16.17 5.28 -3.01
N THR A 41 16.84 5.92 -2.05
CA THR A 41 16.20 6.75 -1.02
C THR A 41 15.58 8.03 -1.61
N GLU A 42 16.11 8.56 -2.71
CA GLU A 42 15.57 9.74 -3.39
C GLU A 42 14.20 9.44 -4.00
N LYS A 43 14.04 8.29 -4.67
CA LYS A 43 12.74 7.86 -5.17
C LYS A 43 11.73 7.63 -4.04
N LEU A 44 12.16 7.07 -2.91
CA LEU A 44 11.29 6.88 -1.74
C LEU A 44 10.81 8.22 -1.19
N ALA A 45 11.71 9.19 -1.02
CA ALA A 45 11.37 10.52 -0.49
C ALA A 45 10.37 11.28 -1.38
N LYS A 46 10.32 11.00 -2.69
CA LYS A 46 9.37 11.63 -3.63
C LYS A 46 7.94 11.12 -3.47
N VAL A 47 7.75 9.89 -2.97
CA VAL A 47 6.44 9.22 -2.93
C VAL A 47 5.96 8.88 -1.54
N VAL A 48 6.82 8.96 -0.53
CA VAL A 48 6.48 8.73 0.88
C VAL A 48 6.53 10.04 1.65
N ARG A 49 5.46 10.35 2.39
CA ARG A 49 5.46 11.51 3.28
C ARG A 49 6.52 11.35 4.36
N VAL A 50 7.14 12.47 4.73
CA VAL A 50 8.08 12.54 5.87
C VAL A 50 7.40 12.06 7.16
N GLU A 51 6.18 12.53 7.42
CA GLU A 51 5.35 12.12 8.55
C GLU A 51 4.45 10.94 8.16
N LEU A 52 5.06 9.78 7.95
CA LEU A 52 4.34 8.55 7.64
C LEU A 52 3.64 8.01 8.89
N GLU A 53 2.32 7.92 8.84
CA GLU A 53 1.53 7.30 9.90
C GLU A 53 1.67 5.77 9.83
N TRP A 54 2.14 5.15 10.91
CA TRP A 54 2.58 3.74 10.88
C TRP A 54 1.89 2.89 11.94
N TRP A 55 1.38 1.72 11.52
CA TRP A 55 0.94 0.65 12.42
C TRP A 55 1.65 -0.64 12.11
N TYR A 56 1.98 -1.39 13.16
CA TYR A 56 2.66 -2.65 13.07
C TYR A 56 1.91 -3.72 13.84
N HIS A 57 1.74 -4.89 13.23
CA HIS A 57 1.27 -6.09 13.89
C HIS A 57 2.12 -7.28 13.44
N GLY A 58 2.76 -7.97 14.38
CA GLY A 58 3.61 -9.12 14.09
C GLY A 58 4.70 -9.31 15.14
N PRO A 59 5.60 -10.28 14.94
CA PRO A 59 6.69 -10.52 15.87
C PRO A 59 7.62 -9.30 16.00
N PRO A 60 8.12 -8.95 17.21
CA PRO A 60 8.95 -7.75 17.39
C PRO A 60 10.22 -7.70 16.53
N HIS A 61 10.77 -8.86 16.14
CA HIS A 61 11.98 -8.94 15.33
C HIS A 61 11.76 -8.63 13.84
N CYS A 62 10.51 -8.69 13.35
CA CYS A 62 10.18 -8.52 11.92
C CYS A 62 9.89 -7.07 11.50
N GLN A 63 10.25 -6.05 12.28
CA GLN A 63 10.05 -4.61 11.95
C GLN A 63 11.00 -4.13 10.83
N HIS A 64 11.01 -4.81 9.69
CA HIS A 64 11.97 -4.61 8.62
C HIS A 64 11.77 -3.31 7.86
N MET A 65 10.52 -2.96 7.50
CA MET A 65 10.29 -1.76 6.68
C MET A 65 10.62 -0.52 7.50
N LYS A 66 10.30 -0.52 8.80
CA LYS A 66 10.61 0.59 9.70
C LYS A 66 12.11 0.86 9.69
N LYS A 67 12.91 -0.18 9.93
CA LYS A 67 14.38 -0.07 9.92
C LYS A 67 14.93 0.41 8.57
N VAL A 68 14.27 0.11 7.46
CA VAL A 68 14.71 0.59 6.14
C VAL A 68 14.34 2.07 5.96
N LEU A 69 13.11 2.45 6.31
CA LEU A 69 12.63 3.82 6.12
C LEU A 69 13.22 4.82 7.13
N THR A 70 13.68 4.38 8.30
CA THR A 70 14.38 5.23 9.29
C THR A 70 15.91 5.19 9.17
N GLY A 71 16.46 4.35 8.29
CA GLY A 71 17.91 4.19 8.14
C GLY A 71 18.58 3.42 9.29
N GLU A 72 17.82 2.75 10.16
CA GLU A 72 18.34 1.89 11.23
C GLU A 72 18.92 0.55 10.72
N SER A 73 18.76 0.24 9.43
CA SER A 73 19.32 -0.98 8.83
C SER A 73 20.85 -0.89 8.77
N THR A 74 21.56 -1.63 9.63
CA THR A 74 23.03 -1.62 9.64
C THR A 74 23.61 -2.37 8.44
N ALA A 75 24.74 -1.90 7.91
CA ALA A 75 25.45 -2.52 6.78
C ALA A 75 25.91 -3.97 7.06
N THR A 76 25.93 -4.40 8.33
CA THR A 76 26.35 -5.72 8.78
C THR A 76 25.23 -6.77 8.77
N GLN A 77 23.96 -6.36 8.71
CA GLN A 77 22.83 -7.28 8.59
C GLN A 77 22.39 -7.37 7.13
N LYS A 78 22.21 -8.60 6.62
CA LYS A 78 21.59 -8.80 5.31
C LYS A 78 20.17 -8.22 5.36
N ALA A 79 19.97 -7.07 4.72
CA ALA A 79 18.69 -6.39 4.71
C ALA A 79 17.58 -7.32 4.18
N PHE A 80 16.44 -7.31 4.86
CA PHE A 80 15.23 -8.03 4.43
C PHE A 80 14.81 -7.54 3.05
N LYS A 81 14.50 -8.49 2.14
CA LYS A 81 14.10 -8.18 0.77
C LYS A 81 12.60 -8.36 0.62
N PHE A 82 11.91 -7.23 0.58
CA PHE A 82 10.50 -7.20 0.21
C PHE A 82 10.31 -7.70 -1.23
N ARG A 83 9.72 -8.90 -1.37
CA ARG A 83 9.32 -9.50 -2.65
C ARG A 83 7.80 -9.57 -2.77
N PRO A 84 7.14 -8.53 -3.32
CA PRO A 84 5.71 -8.55 -3.60
C PRO A 84 5.29 -9.72 -4.49
N ARG A 85 4.14 -10.32 -4.19
CA ARG A 85 3.58 -11.48 -4.92
C ARG A 85 2.18 -11.21 -5.42
N ARG A 86 1.34 -10.56 -4.62
CA ARG A 86 0.07 -10.00 -5.07
C ARG A 86 -0.03 -8.53 -4.64
N ILE A 87 -0.59 -7.72 -5.53
CA ILE A 87 -0.83 -6.29 -5.31
C ILE A 87 -2.24 -5.99 -5.82
N ARG A 88 -3.07 -5.34 -5.00
CA ARG A 88 -4.41 -4.86 -5.39
C ARG A 88 -4.64 -3.46 -4.86
N ALA A 89 -5.08 -2.56 -5.74
CA ALA A 89 -5.56 -1.24 -5.36
C ALA A 89 -7.08 -1.25 -5.24
N VAL A 90 -7.61 -0.52 -4.26
CA VAL A 90 -9.04 -0.29 -4.02
C VAL A 90 -9.15 1.12 -3.44
N GLY A 91 -9.76 2.05 -4.19
CA GLY A 91 -9.81 3.46 -3.84
C GLY A 91 -8.43 4.07 -3.56
N ASP A 92 -8.25 4.61 -2.35
CA ASP A 92 -7.01 5.21 -1.87
C ASP A 92 -6.07 4.21 -1.15
N ARG A 93 -6.44 2.92 -1.12
CA ARG A 93 -5.68 1.85 -0.49
C ARG A 93 -5.01 0.93 -1.51
N VAL A 94 -3.84 0.42 -1.15
CA VAL A 94 -3.14 -0.63 -1.91
C VAL A 94 -2.67 -1.71 -0.95
N MET A 95 -3.18 -2.91 -1.15
CA MET A 95 -2.80 -4.12 -0.42
C MET A 95 -1.71 -4.84 -1.18
N VAL A 96 -0.66 -5.22 -0.47
CA VAL A 96 0.46 -5.99 -1.02
C VAL A 96 0.79 -7.13 -0.07
N GLU A 97 0.90 -8.34 -0.61
CA GLU A 97 1.42 -9.49 0.15
C GLU A 97 2.69 -10.04 -0.49
N GLY A 98 3.54 -10.64 0.33
CA GLY A 98 4.74 -11.34 -0.09
C GLY A 98 5.33 -12.21 1.01
N TRP A 99 6.45 -12.83 0.68
CA TRP A 99 7.21 -13.68 1.60
C TRP A 99 8.67 -13.73 1.19
N GLU A 100 9.57 -13.84 2.16
CA GLU A 100 11.00 -14.07 1.95
C GLU A 100 11.45 -15.39 2.59
N GLY A 101 12.21 -16.18 1.83
CA GLY A 101 12.81 -17.41 2.34
C GLY A 101 11.78 -18.41 2.90
N ALA A 102 12.10 -18.98 4.05
CA ALA A 102 11.41 -20.13 4.62
C ALA A 102 10.43 -19.82 5.76
N GLY A 103 10.10 -18.56 6.09
CA GLY A 103 9.25 -18.33 7.27
C GLY A 103 8.49 -17.02 7.43
N GLU A 104 8.88 -15.93 6.77
CA GLU A 104 8.27 -14.62 7.05
C GLU A 104 7.29 -14.23 5.95
N TYR A 105 6.01 -14.29 6.29
CA TYR A 105 4.90 -13.76 5.51
C TYR A 105 4.59 -12.35 5.92
N TRP A 106 4.22 -11.50 4.95
CA TRP A 106 3.83 -10.14 5.25
C TRP A 106 2.71 -9.64 4.34
N VAL A 107 1.88 -8.77 4.90
CA VAL A 107 0.90 -7.95 4.20
C VAL A 107 1.10 -6.51 4.58
N HIS A 108 1.23 -5.63 3.59
CA HIS A 108 1.24 -4.19 3.77
C HIS A 108 -0.05 -3.61 3.20
N VAL A 109 -0.69 -2.74 3.97
CA VAL A 109 -1.82 -1.93 3.51
C VAL A 109 -1.36 -0.47 3.48
N TRP A 110 -1.10 0.02 2.28
CA TRP A 110 -0.69 1.38 2.03
C TRP A 110 -1.92 2.26 1.83
N ARG A 111 -1.90 3.47 2.38
CA ARG A 111 -2.86 4.53 2.06
C ARG A 111 -2.17 5.67 1.36
N LEU A 112 -2.77 6.12 0.25
CA LEU A 112 -2.31 7.26 -0.51
C LEU A 112 -3.25 8.46 -0.34
N LYS A 113 -2.69 9.66 -0.36
CA LYS A 113 -3.43 10.93 -0.49
C LYS A 113 -2.80 11.71 -1.62
N HIS A 114 -3.58 11.99 -2.67
CA HIS A 114 -3.11 12.67 -3.88
C HIS A 114 -1.86 11.99 -4.50
N GLY A 115 -1.85 10.66 -4.54
CA GLY A 115 -0.75 9.88 -5.10
C GLY A 115 0.51 9.75 -4.22
N ILE A 116 0.52 10.34 -3.02
CA ILE A 116 1.62 10.24 -2.05
C ILE A 116 1.22 9.31 -0.90
N ILE A 117 2.13 8.41 -0.51
CA ILE A 117 1.95 7.49 0.62
C ILE A 117 1.89 8.27 1.92
N ALA A 118 0.77 8.16 2.62
CA ALA A 118 0.50 8.89 3.86
C ALA A 118 0.37 7.96 5.08
N GLN A 119 0.07 6.68 4.86
CA GLN A 119 -0.04 5.69 5.94
C GLN A 119 0.42 4.31 5.49
N LEU A 120 1.02 3.57 6.40
CA LEU A 120 1.37 2.15 6.27
C LEU A 120 0.80 1.38 7.46
N ARG A 121 0.05 0.31 7.17
CA ARG A 121 -0.23 -0.76 8.13
C ARG A 121 0.53 -2.01 7.71
N GLU A 122 1.41 -2.49 8.58
CA GLU A 122 2.30 -3.61 8.34
C GLU A 122 1.86 -4.81 9.20
N TYR A 123 1.71 -5.96 8.56
CA TYR A 123 1.28 -7.22 9.18
C TYR A 123 2.27 -8.31 8.84
N PHE A 124 3.05 -8.78 9.81
CA PHE A 124 3.95 -9.93 9.65
C PHE A 124 3.35 -11.18 10.30
N ASN A 125 3.48 -12.32 9.63
CA ASN A 125 2.94 -13.62 10.03
C ASN A 125 1.48 -13.53 10.51
N THR A 126 0.67 -12.77 9.77
CA THR A 126 -0.73 -12.48 10.09
C THR A 126 -1.54 -12.45 8.80
N LEU A 127 -2.63 -13.21 8.75
CA LEU A 127 -3.58 -13.19 7.64
C LEU A 127 -4.47 -11.96 7.75
N ILE A 128 -4.84 -11.40 6.59
CA ILE A 128 -5.58 -10.16 6.49
C ILE A 128 -6.72 -10.37 5.50
N THR A 129 -7.93 -10.07 5.96
CA THR A 129 -9.08 -9.87 5.10
C THR A 129 -9.42 -8.38 5.11
N VAL A 130 -9.57 -7.77 3.94
CA VAL A 130 -10.01 -6.37 3.85
C VAL A 130 -11.42 -6.33 3.29
N VAL A 131 -12.29 -5.63 4.00
CA VAL A 131 -13.69 -5.39 3.64
C VAL A 131 -13.90 -3.90 3.44
N LEU A 132 -14.57 -3.54 2.35
CA LEU A 132 -14.97 -2.17 2.04
C LEU A 132 -16.38 -1.96 2.56
N ARG A 133 -16.59 -0.95 3.41
CA ARG A 133 -17.95 -0.58 3.85
C ARG A 133 -18.64 0.25 2.78
N VAL A 134 -19.74 -0.25 2.24
CA VAL A 134 -20.59 0.51 1.32
C VAL A 134 -21.60 1.30 2.17
N LEU A 135 -21.44 2.63 2.21
CA LEU A 135 -22.18 3.52 3.12
C LEU A 135 -23.72 3.45 2.98
N GLU A 136 -24.23 3.08 1.81
CA GLU A 136 -25.66 3.23 1.50
C GLU A 136 -26.53 2.03 1.88
N ASP A 137 -25.97 0.81 1.92
CA ASP A 137 -26.73 -0.42 2.23
C ASP A 137 -26.18 -1.22 3.42
N GLY A 138 -25.07 -0.79 4.03
CA GLY A 138 -24.38 -1.56 5.08
C GLY A 138 -23.74 -2.85 4.56
N ASP A 139 -23.75 -3.09 3.25
CA ASP A 139 -23.13 -4.24 2.62
C ASP A 139 -21.60 -4.09 2.65
N GLU A 140 -20.92 -5.16 3.06
CA GLU A 140 -19.47 -5.21 3.17
C GLU A 140 -18.88 -6.01 1.99
N ALA A 141 -18.30 -5.30 1.03
CA ALA A 141 -17.67 -5.95 -0.10
C ALA A 141 -16.26 -6.42 0.27
N ARG A 142 -16.00 -7.74 0.24
CA ARG A 142 -14.65 -8.28 0.46
C ARG A 142 -13.73 -7.89 -0.71
N CYS A 143 -12.83 -6.94 -0.45
CA CYS A 143 -11.93 -6.41 -1.46
C CYS A 143 -10.53 -7.05 -1.42
N TRP A 144 -10.17 -7.75 -0.35
CA TRP A 144 -8.91 -8.52 -0.28
C TRP A 144 -9.00 -9.69 0.69
N ARG A 145 -8.25 -10.75 0.38
CA ARG A 145 -7.93 -11.83 1.31
C ARG A 145 -6.48 -12.27 1.09
N SER A 146 -5.75 -12.43 2.19
CA SER A 146 -4.44 -13.09 2.22
C SER A 146 -4.52 -14.48 1.61
N THR A 147 -3.45 -14.89 0.95
CA THR A 147 -3.33 -16.27 0.47
C THR A 147 -3.08 -17.24 1.64
N ASP A 148 -3.76 -18.38 1.62
CA ASP A 148 -3.68 -19.49 2.58
C ASP A 148 -2.43 -20.36 2.37
N ARG A 149 -1.81 -20.30 1.18
CA ARG A 149 -0.64 -21.10 0.79
C ARG A 149 0.66 -20.78 1.52
N VAL A 150 0.62 -19.91 2.51
CA VAL A 150 1.79 -19.56 3.29
C VAL A 150 2.11 -20.74 4.20
N ARG A 151 3.21 -21.43 3.89
CA ARG A 151 3.75 -22.54 4.68
C ARG A 151 4.39 -22.03 5.98
N VAL A 152 3.62 -21.39 6.85
CA VAL A 152 4.06 -21.19 8.24
C VAL A 152 3.70 -22.45 9.02
N GLN A 153 4.61 -22.93 9.86
CA GLN A 153 4.35 -24.04 10.76
C GLN A 153 3.34 -23.59 11.83
N GLY A 154 2.04 -23.73 11.56
CA GLY A 154 0.96 -23.46 12.53
C GLY A 154 -0.16 -22.56 11.99
N SER A 155 -1.11 -22.20 12.86
CA SER A 155 -2.14 -21.20 12.57
C SER A 155 -1.57 -19.80 12.73
N LEU A 156 -1.94 -18.90 11.81
CA LEU A 156 -1.65 -17.48 11.92
C LEU A 156 -2.88 -16.75 12.48
N PRO A 157 -2.70 -15.64 13.21
CA PRO A 157 -3.81 -14.72 13.48
C PRO A 157 -4.46 -14.28 12.15
N ASP A 158 -5.78 -14.18 12.12
CA ASP A 158 -6.55 -13.67 10.97
C ASP A 158 -7.31 -12.42 11.39
N ILE A 159 -6.94 -11.28 10.80
CA ILE A 159 -7.49 -9.97 11.14
C ILE A 159 -8.34 -9.47 9.98
N VAL A 160 -9.56 -9.03 10.31
CA VAL A 160 -10.42 -8.31 9.37
C VAL A 160 -10.20 -6.81 9.52
N LEU A 161 -9.83 -6.16 8.42
CA LEU A 161 -9.71 -4.71 8.32
C LEU A 161 -10.90 -4.16 7.54
N SER A 162 -11.61 -3.24 8.17
CA SER A 162 -12.58 -2.41 7.46
C SER A 162 -11.90 -1.13 7.00
N ILE A 163 -12.08 -0.80 5.71
CA ILE A 163 -11.58 0.43 5.08
C ILE A 163 -12.69 1.28 4.50
#